data_AF-D5EXY2-F1
#
_entry.id   AF-D5EXY2-F1
#
_cell.length_a   1.000
_cell.length_b   1.000
_cell.length_c   1.000
_cell.angle_alpha   90.00
_cell.angle_beta   90.00
_cell.angle_gamma   90.00
#
_symmetry.space_group_name_H-M   'P 1'
#
loop_
_entity.id
_entity.type
_entity.pdbx_description
1 polymer ?
#
loop_
_entity_poly.entity_id
_entity_poly.type
_entity_poly.pdbx_seq_one_letter_code
_entity_poly.pdbx_strand_id
1 'polypeptide(L)'
;MLLAVIGFTVCDNKSIEDLNGEFSNITFCTFNNGSVQPTTKLGKGIKALNTQFTDAAGNSLSLSFGSKEWILNEGTYQPVATLTTGGTYAGSINGATISEGSIDVSAVNGCYFISGLVKTSDGKQYKPYFKGELTFIVGEDDPEPSGYTMTIATSEVAIMDWTTFQNTVYPDVTKYTITVKDPNGQQVALFDAINGNSKQAADLAGTYTIVGDAHDAMQISAGYSIPDYGMAGGTSYLDNGGTMQYLTGGSVEITTAKSAEGETLYSFKGTGLETIDAAGTTGSGAFNFMFISLVK
;
A
#
# COMPACT_ATOMS: atom_id res chain seq x y z
N MET A 1 67.93 25.82 42.24
CA MET A 1 67.50 26.22 40.88
C MET A 1 67.60 24.99 39.99
N LEU A 2 66.43 24.47 39.58
CA LEU A 2 66.08 23.70 38.38
C LEU A 2 67.21 22.94 37.62
N LEU A 3 67.10 21.60 37.48
CA LEU A 3 66.70 20.89 36.23
C LEU A 3 66.81 19.35 36.34
N ALA A 4 65.70 18.69 35.97
CA ALA A 4 65.45 17.35 35.41
C ALA A 4 66.35 16.13 35.73
N VAL A 5 65.70 15.05 36.20
CA VAL A 5 65.93 13.70 35.68
C VAL A 5 64.59 13.10 35.28
N ILE A 6 64.42 12.88 33.99
CA ILE A 6 63.33 12.14 33.38
C ILE A 6 63.61 10.66 33.65
N GLY A 7 62.83 10.06 34.55
CA GLY A 7 62.81 8.61 34.75
C GLY A 7 61.74 8.00 33.85
N PHE A 8 62.16 7.30 32.81
CA PHE A 8 61.30 6.42 32.03
C PHE A 8 60.74 5.32 32.95
N THR A 9 59.44 5.37 33.26
CA THR A 9 58.73 4.17 33.71
C THR A 9 58.07 3.53 32.51
N VAL A 10 58.51 2.30 32.27
CA VAL A 10 58.03 1.31 31.32
C VAL A 10 56.51 1.40 31.14
N CYS A 11 56.06 1.44 29.89
CA CYS A 11 54.69 1.12 29.53
C CYS A 11 54.50 -0.36 29.87
N ASP A 12 53.98 -0.65 31.06
CA ASP A 12 53.61 -2.02 31.40
C ASP A 12 52.51 -2.45 30.42
N ASN A 13 52.75 -3.55 29.70
CA ASN A 13 51.80 -4.23 28.81
C ASN A 13 50.50 -4.70 29.50
N LYS A 14 50.22 -4.25 30.73
CA LYS A 14 49.02 -4.56 31.52
C LYS A 14 47.73 -3.92 31.00
N SER A 15 47.78 -3.12 29.93
CA SER A 15 46.58 -2.50 29.35
C SER A 15 45.92 -3.31 28.23
N ILE A 16 46.47 -4.48 27.84
CA ILE A 16 45.88 -5.37 26.82
C ILE A 16 45.31 -6.67 27.41
N GLU A 17 45.89 -7.20 28.48
CA GLU A 17 45.40 -8.47 29.07
C GLU A 17 44.04 -8.31 29.77
N ASP A 18 43.75 -7.15 30.35
CA ASP A 18 42.45 -6.87 30.98
C ASP A 18 41.31 -6.70 29.95
N LEU A 19 41.61 -6.47 28.68
CA LEU A 19 40.62 -6.47 27.60
C LEU A 19 40.20 -7.89 27.18
N ASN A 20 40.99 -8.93 27.47
CA ASN A 20 40.64 -10.31 27.10
C ASN A 20 39.47 -10.88 27.93
N GLY A 21 39.22 -10.34 29.13
CA GLY A 21 38.12 -10.78 29.99
C GLY A 21 36.75 -10.22 29.56
N GLU A 22 36.73 -8.97 29.07
CA GLU A 22 35.50 -8.18 28.88
C GLU A 22 34.70 -8.57 27.62
N PHE A 23 35.33 -9.26 26.66
CA PHE A 23 34.68 -9.72 25.41
C PHE A 23 34.55 -11.25 25.33
N SER A 24 34.90 -11.99 26.37
CA SER A 24 34.88 -13.47 26.40
C SER A 24 33.47 -14.08 26.29
N ASN A 25 32.43 -13.28 26.56
CA ASN A 25 31.02 -13.66 26.48
C ASN A 25 30.36 -13.38 25.12
N ILE A 26 31.10 -12.84 24.15
CA ILE A 26 30.58 -12.51 22.81
C ILE A 26 31.06 -13.56 21.82
N THR A 27 30.11 -14.20 21.14
CA THR A 27 30.41 -15.13 20.05
C THR A 27 30.47 -14.36 18.72
N PHE A 28 31.60 -14.42 18.04
CA PHE A 28 31.77 -13.81 16.71
C PHE A 28 31.30 -14.80 15.63
N CYS A 29 30.37 -14.38 14.79
CA CYS A 29 29.85 -15.21 13.70
C CYS A 29 30.08 -14.49 12.37
N THR A 30 30.94 -15.06 11.53
CA THR A 30 31.24 -14.54 10.18
C THR A 30 30.56 -15.43 9.15
N PHE A 31 29.47 -14.93 8.59
CA PHE A 31 28.67 -15.63 7.59
C PHE A 31 29.21 -15.37 6.19
N ASN A 32 29.54 -16.45 5.49
CA ASN A 32 30.12 -16.39 4.14
C ASN A 32 29.13 -16.77 3.05
N ASN A 33 27.95 -17.28 3.43
CA ASN A 33 26.87 -17.60 2.52
C ASN A 33 25.59 -16.91 3.01
N GLY A 34 24.91 -16.23 2.09
CA GLY A 34 23.68 -15.49 2.34
C GLY A 34 22.71 -15.72 1.20
N SER A 35 21.43 -15.82 1.53
CA SER A 35 20.35 -15.98 0.56
C SER A 35 19.18 -15.09 0.92
N VAL A 36 18.58 -14.49 -0.11
CA VAL A 36 17.30 -13.79 0.01
C VAL A 36 16.18 -14.82 -0.11
N GLN A 37 15.23 -14.76 0.82
CA GLN A 37 14.03 -15.58 0.84
C GLN A 37 12.85 -14.75 0.30
N PRO A 38 11.71 -15.38 -0.06
CA PRO A 38 10.56 -14.64 -0.56
C PRO A 38 10.15 -13.49 0.37
N THR A 39 9.99 -12.30 -0.20
CA THR A 39 9.49 -11.12 0.52
C THR A 39 8.06 -11.37 1.00
N THR A 40 7.78 -11.04 2.26
CA THR A 40 6.42 -11.11 2.82
C THR A 40 5.84 -9.71 2.88
N LYS A 41 4.65 -9.49 2.30
CA LYS A 41 3.93 -8.23 2.49
C LYS A 41 3.27 -8.23 3.87
N LEU A 42 3.49 -7.17 4.66
CA LEU A 42 3.03 -7.05 6.05
C LEU A 42 1.88 -6.04 6.22
N GLY A 43 1.55 -5.30 5.16
CA GLY A 43 0.53 -4.25 5.11
C GLY A 43 1.02 -2.84 5.44
N LYS A 44 0.17 -1.84 5.18
CA LYS A 44 0.51 -0.41 5.23
C LYS A 44 1.80 -0.06 4.47
N GLY A 45 2.00 -0.69 3.32
CA GLY A 45 3.19 -0.51 2.50
C GLY A 45 4.47 -1.14 3.07
N ILE A 46 4.42 -1.86 4.20
CA ILE A 46 5.59 -2.52 4.79
C ILE A 46 5.76 -3.93 4.22
N LYS A 47 7.01 -4.29 3.91
CA LYS A 47 7.45 -5.61 3.48
C LYS A 47 8.50 -6.14 4.45
N ALA A 48 8.49 -7.45 4.70
CA ALA A 48 9.58 -8.18 5.34
C ALA A 48 10.53 -8.70 4.27
N LEU A 49 11.73 -8.12 4.22
CA LEU A 49 12.83 -8.60 3.39
C LEU A 49 13.56 -9.71 4.15
N ASN A 50 13.25 -10.95 3.79
CA ASN A 50 13.69 -12.14 4.52
C ASN A 50 15.04 -12.63 4.00
N THR A 51 15.95 -12.95 4.92
CA THR A 51 17.31 -13.39 4.60
C THR A 51 17.74 -14.53 5.51
N GLN A 52 18.55 -15.43 4.97
CA GLN A 52 19.19 -16.51 5.73
C GLN A 52 20.68 -16.54 5.42
N PHE A 53 21.49 -16.69 6.46
CA PHE A 53 22.94 -16.74 6.39
C PHE A 53 23.48 -17.95 7.13
N THR A 54 24.56 -18.53 6.61
CA THR A 54 25.25 -19.66 7.24
C THR A 54 26.76 -19.47 7.19
N ASP A 55 27.45 -19.95 8.22
CA ASP A 55 28.92 -20.00 8.26
C ASP A 55 29.47 -21.44 8.16
N ALA A 56 30.79 -21.56 8.06
CA ALA A 56 31.46 -22.86 7.96
C ALA A 56 31.46 -23.66 9.28
N ALA A 57 31.20 -22.99 10.41
CA ALA A 57 31.08 -23.63 11.72
C ALA A 57 29.67 -24.20 11.96
N GLY A 58 28.75 -24.00 11.02
CA GLY A 58 27.36 -24.46 11.11
C GLY A 58 26.45 -23.50 11.86
N ASN A 59 26.88 -22.27 12.13
CA ASN A 59 25.98 -21.26 12.67
C ASN A 59 25.03 -20.77 11.58
N SER A 60 23.80 -20.49 11.97
CA SER A 60 22.74 -19.98 11.09
C SER A 60 22.17 -18.68 11.64
N LEU A 61 21.99 -17.68 10.79
CA LEU A 61 21.33 -16.42 11.12
C LEU A 61 20.16 -16.20 10.17
N SER A 62 18.98 -15.93 10.72
CA SER A 62 17.81 -15.53 9.95
C SER A 62 17.43 -14.12 10.35
N LEU A 63 17.33 -13.22 9.37
CA LEU A 63 16.92 -11.84 9.57
C LEU A 63 15.78 -11.51 8.60
N SER A 64 14.75 -10.87 9.13
CA SER A 64 13.66 -10.26 8.38
C SER A 64 13.70 -8.76 8.65
N PHE A 65 13.90 -7.95 7.61
CA PHE A 65 13.96 -6.49 7.74
C PHE A 65 12.64 -5.87 7.31
N GLY A 66 12.05 -5.02 8.15
CA GLY A 66 10.91 -4.20 7.79
C GLY A 66 11.36 -3.07 6.86
N SER A 67 10.81 -3.04 5.65
CA SER A 67 11.10 -2.03 4.63
C SER A 67 9.81 -1.49 4.00
N LYS A 68 9.80 -0.21 3.64
CA LYS A 68 8.78 0.35 2.73
C LYS A 68 9.07 0.02 1.26
N GLU A 69 10.33 -0.24 0.97
CA GLU A 69 10.86 -0.52 -0.36
C GLU A 69 11.01 -2.03 -0.58
N TRP A 70 11.05 -2.43 -1.85
CA TRP A 70 11.31 -3.81 -2.27
C TRP A 70 12.77 -4.24 -2.13
N ILE A 71 13.66 -3.28 -1.85
CA ILE A 71 15.09 -3.49 -1.66
C ILE A 71 15.48 -3.11 -0.23
N LEU A 72 16.54 -3.75 0.27
CA LEU A 72 17.05 -3.47 1.59
C LEU A 72 17.86 -2.16 1.56
N ASN A 73 17.38 -1.16 2.28
CA ASN A 73 18.04 0.13 2.41
C ASN A 73 19.16 0.09 3.45
N GLU A 74 20.18 0.92 3.26
CA GLU A 74 21.20 1.15 4.26
C GLU A 74 20.62 1.80 5.52
N GLY A 75 21.20 1.48 6.67
CA GLY A 75 20.81 2.06 7.95
C GLY A 75 20.94 1.10 9.12
N THR A 76 20.54 1.59 10.30
CA THR A 76 20.52 0.82 11.55
C THR A 76 19.11 0.36 11.85
N TYR A 77 18.93 -0.95 11.98
CA TYR A 77 17.65 -1.59 12.24
C TYR A 77 17.54 -2.02 13.71
N GLN A 78 16.39 -1.71 14.31
CA GLN A 78 16.09 -2.04 15.72
C GLN A 78 15.34 -3.37 15.84
N PRO A 79 15.62 -4.19 16.87
CA PRO A 79 14.98 -5.48 17.05
C PRO A 79 13.52 -5.32 17.47
N VAL A 80 12.63 -6.11 16.88
CA VAL A 80 11.22 -6.20 17.27
C VAL A 80 10.77 -7.66 17.31
N ALA A 81 9.82 -7.97 18.18
CA ALA A 81 9.21 -9.30 18.24
C ALA A 81 8.30 -9.59 17.03
N THR A 82 7.70 -8.54 16.45
CA THR A 82 6.83 -8.63 15.28
C THR A 82 7.08 -7.42 14.38
N LEU A 83 7.32 -7.68 13.10
CA LEU A 83 7.57 -6.64 12.11
C LEU A 83 6.26 -5.96 11.71
N THR A 84 6.18 -4.66 11.95
CA THR A 84 5.06 -3.81 11.50
C THR A 84 5.50 -2.46 10.96
N THR A 85 6.80 -2.15 11.04
CA THR A 85 7.33 -0.80 10.78
C THR A 85 8.65 -0.88 10.02
N GLY A 86 8.88 0.03 9.08
CA GLY A 86 10.17 0.18 8.40
C GLY A 86 11.31 0.54 9.36
N GLY A 87 12.53 0.08 9.07
CA GLY A 87 13.71 0.35 9.91
C GLY A 87 13.80 -0.51 11.18
N THR A 88 13.03 -1.60 11.22
CA THR A 88 13.10 -2.62 12.29
C THR A 88 13.48 -3.97 11.72
N TYR A 89 13.98 -4.89 12.55
CA TYR A 89 14.24 -6.27 12.15
C TYR A 89 13.69 -7.26 13.18
N ALA A 90 13.32 -8.44 12.71
CA ALA A 90 13.12 -9.62 13.55
C ALA A 90 14.11 -10.69 13.11
N GLY A 91 14.62 -11.49 14.03
CA GLY A 91 15.62 -12.49 13.67
C GLY A 91 15.94 -13.51 14.73
N SER A 92 16.73 -14.49 14.34
CA SER A 92 17.25 -15.53 15.23
C SER A 92 18.65 -15.94 14.81
N ILE A 93 19.44 -16.38 15.78
CA ILE A 93 20.75 -16.99 15.55
C ILE A 93 20.77 -18.37 16.19
N ASN A 94 21.14 -19.40 15.43
CA ASN A 94 21.11 -20.80 15.81
C ASN A 94 19.75 -21.24 16.41
N GLY A 95 18.65 -20.69 15.88
CA GLY A 95 17.29 -20.94 16.35
C GLY A 95 16.87 -20.16 17.60
N ALA A 96 17.78 -19.44 18.26
CA ALA A 96 17.45 -18.57 19.40
C ALA A 96 17.04 -17.18 18.90
N THR A 97 15.85 -16.71 19.28
CA THR A 97 15.34 -15.38 18.91
C THR A 97 16.24 -14.29 19.45
N ILE A 98 16.54 -13.29 18.61
CA ILE A 98 17.25 -12.07 18.99
C ILE A 98 16.27 -11.14 19.71
N SER A 99 16.60 -10.73 20.93
CA SER A 99 15.75 -9.87 21.77
C SER A 99 16.28 -8.45 21.95
N GLU A 100 17.59 -8.24 21.79
CA GLU A 100 18.23 -6.92 21.94
C GLU A 100 19.36 -6.72 20.93
N GLY A 101 19.74 -5.46 20.71
CA GLY A 101 20.85 -5.05 19.86
C GLY A 101 20.44 -4.68 18.44
N SER A 102 21.20 -3.78 17.82
CA SER A 102 20.92 -3.28 16.47
C SER A 102 21.65 -4.08 15.40
N ILE A 103 21.09 -4.09 14.19
CA ILE A 103 21.78 -4.54 12.98
C ILE A 103 22.02 -3.34 12.07
N ASP A 104 23.28 -3.09 11.74
CA ASP A 104 23.71 -2.12 10.76
C ASP A 104 23.83 -2.77 9.39
N VAL A 105 23.24 -2.12 8.39
CA VAL A 105 23.27 -2.51 6.99
C VAL A 105 23.91 -1.39 6.19
N SER A 106 24.91 -1.73 5.40
CA SER A 106 25.43 -0.89 4.31
C SER A 106 25.55 -1.69 3.02
N ALA A 107 25.55 -1.02 1.88
CA ALA A 107 25.55 -1.65 0.57
C ALA A 107 26.36 -0.84 -0.44
N VAL A 108 27.32 -1.49 -1.09
CA VAL A 108 28.11 -0.86 -2.16
C VAL A 108 28.03 -1.73 -3.40
N ASN A 109 27.47 -1.19 -4.48
CA ASN A 109 27.33 -1.88 -5.78
C ASN A 109 26.69 -3.29 -5.67
N GLY A 110 25.64 -3.43 -4.85
CA GLY A 110 24.93 -4.71 -4.64
C GLY A 110 25.58 -5.67 -3.64
N CYS A 111 26.78 -5.36 -3.14
CA CYS A 111 27.43 -6.07 -2.05
C CYS A 111 26.99 -5.48 -0.70
N TYR A 112 26.27 -6.28 0.09
CA TYR A 112 25.77 -5.91 1.40
C TYR A 112 26.78 -6.26 2.49
N PHE A 113 26.90 -5.37 3.47
CA PHE A 113 27.60 -5.56 4.73
C PHE A 113 26.56 -5.48 5.84
N ILE A 114 26.31 -6.60 6.50
CA ILE A 114 25.33 -6.70 7.58
C ILE A 114 26.08 -7.06 8.84
N SER A 115 25.99 -6.22 9.86
CA SER A 115 26.72 -6.44 11.11
C SER A 115 25.95 -5.94 12.32
N GLY A 116 26.28 -6.44 13.50
CA GLY A 116 25.70 -5.91 14.73
C GLY A 116 26.33 -6.49 15.97
N LEU A 117 25.78 -6.10 17.12
CA LEU A 117 26.00 -6.75 18.40
C LEU A 117 24.62 -7.03 18.98
N VAL A 118 24.25 -8.31 19.01
CA VAL A 118 22.90 -8.75 19.34
C VAL A 118 22.92 -9.68 20.55
N LYS A 119 21.82 -9.68 21.28
CA LYS A 119 21.61 -10.59 22.40
C LYS A 119 20.36 -11.43 22.14
N THR A 120 20.49 -12.73 22.32
CA THR A 120 19.39 -13.67 22.20
C THR A 120 18.59 -13.76 23.49
N SER A 121 17.36 -14.27 23.38
CA SER A 121 16.45 -14.50 24.51
C SER A 121 17.02 -15.41 25.60
N ASP A 122 18.00 -16.27 25.29
CA ASP A 122 18.74 -17.09 26.25
C ASP A 122 19.91 -16.34 26.94
N GLY A 123 20.08 -15.04 26.65
CA GLY A 123 21.05 -14.14 27.28
C GLY A 123 22.43 -14.11 26.63
N LYS A 124 22.68 -14.95 25.61
CA LYS A 124 23.97 -14.99 24.90
C LYS A 124 24.14 -13.79 23.98
N GLN A 125 25.37 -13.33 23.83
CA GLN A 125 25.72 -12.23 22.93
C GLN A 125 26.45 -12.74 21.70
N TYR A 126 26.07 -12.18 20.55
CA TYR A 126 26.63 -12.52 19.25
C TYR A 126 27.01 -11.26 18.49
N LYS A 127 28.14 -11.32 17.78
CA LYS A 127 28.54 -10.32 16.79
C LYS A 127 28.41 -10.92 15.39
N PRO A 128 27.21 -10.89 14.79
CA PRO A 128 27.05 -11.34 13.41
C PRO A 128 27.75 -10.38 12.46
N TYR A 129 28.37 -10.94 11.42
CA TYR A 129 28.91 -10.21 10.29
C TYR A 129 28.69 -11.01 9.01
N PHE A 130 28.06 -10.40 8.02
CA PHE A 130 27.93 -10.93 6.67
C PHE A 130 28.47 -9.91 5.68
N LYS A 131 29.16 -10.41 4.66
CA LYS A 131 29.56 -9.66 3.48
C LYS A 131 29.25 -10.50 2.25
N GLY A 132 28.43 -9.98 1.36
CA GLY A 132 28.12 -10.68 0.11
C GLY A 132 27.02 -10.00 -0.68
N GLU A 133 26.80 -10.48 -1.90
CA GLU A 133 25.71 -9.99 -2.74
C GLU A 133 24.36 -10.53 -2.25
N LEU A 134 23.35 -9.67 -2.24
CA LEU A 134 21.96 -10.05 -2.01
C LEU A 134 21.11 -9.44 -3.11
N THR A 135 20.29 -10.26 -3.76
CA THR A 135 19.38 -9.81 -4.82
C THR A 135 17.95 -9.93 -4.34
N PHE A 136 17.32 -8.79 -4.09
CA PHE A 136 15.90 -8.71 -3.77
C PHE A 136 15.08 -8.60 -5.05
N ILE A 137 13.95 -9.31 -5.09
CA ILE A 137 13.03 -9.23 -6.22
C ILE A 137 12.07 -8.07 -5.97
N VAL A 138 12.02 -7.14 -6.93
CA VAL A 138 11.04 -6.04 -6.93
C VAL A 138 9.67 -6.60 -7.32
N GLY A 139 8.69 -6.42 -6.44
CA GLY A 139 7.29 -6.80 -6.66
C GLY A 139 6.39 -5.58 -6.85
N GLU A 140 5.08 -5.83 -6.87
CA GLU A 140 4.04 -4.80 -6.95
C GLU A 140 3.52 -4.47 -5.55
N ASP A 141 3.40 -3.19 -5.22
CA ASP A 141 2.84 -2.74 -3.95
C ASP A 141 1.39 -3.18 -3.75
N ASP A 142 0.99 -3.35 -2.49
CA ASP A 142 -0.41 -3.60 -2.20
C ASP A 142 -1.24 -2.34 -2.51
N PRO A 143 -2.46 -2.49 -3.05
CA PRO A 143 -3.41 -1.40 -3.15
C PRO A 143 -3.62 -0.70 -1.80
N GLU A 144 -3.50 0.62 -1.78
CA GLU A 144 -3.74 1.44 -0.59
C GLU A 144 -4.88 2.43 -0.84
N PRO A 145 -5.70 2.74 0.19
CA PRO A 145 -6.72 3.78 0.10
C PRO A 145 -6.14 5.09 -0.43
N SER A 146 -6.71 5.62 -1.51
CA SER A 146 -6.26 6.89 -2.11
C SER A 146 -6.69 8.13 -1.32
N GLY A 147 -7.49 7.95 -0.27
CA GLY A 147 -8.15 9.02 0.48
C GLY A 147 -9.49 9.46 -0.11
N TYR A 148 -9.82 9.03 -1.33
CA TYR A 148 -11.17 9.17 -1.86
C TYR A 148 -12.13 8.26 -1.09
N THR A 149 -13.37 8.71 -0.97
CA THR A 149 -14.44 7.95 -0.31
C THR A 149 -15.65 7.82 -1.21
N MET A 150 -16.43 6.76 -1.01
CA MET A 150 -17.73 6.61 -1.68
C MET A 150 -18.85 6.20 -0.74
N THR A 151 -20.07 6.59 -1.08
CA THR A 151 -21.32 6.13 -0.46
C THR A 151 -22.24 5.55 -1.52
N ILE A 152 -23.10 4.61 -1.12
CA ILE A 152 -24.10 4.00 -2.01
C ILE A 152 -25.49 4.18 -1.40
N ALA A 153 -26.40 4.76 -2.15
CA ALA A 153 -27.82 4.79 -1.85
C ALA A 153 -28.58 3.92 -2.86
N THR A 154 -29.63 3.23 -2.43
CA THR A 154 -30.45 2.37 -3.30
C THR A 154 -31.84 2.96 -3.51
N SER A 155 -32.38 2.83 -4.72
CA SER A 155 -33.75 3.23 -5.06
C SER A 155 -34.34 2.34 -6.16
N GLU A 156 -35.67 2.42 -6.32
CA GLU A 156 -36.38 1.72 -7.40
C GLU A 156 -35.98 2.29 -8.76
N VAL A 157 -35.98 1.42 -9.78
CA VAL A 157 -35.83 1.80 -11.18
C VAL A 157 -37.22 2.02 -11.78
N ALA A 158 -37.51 3.27 -12.13
CA ALA A 158 -38.73 3.65 -12.82
C ALA A 158 -38.41 4.65 -13.94
N ILE A 159 -39.00 4.43 -15.12
CA ILE A 159 -38.89 5.33 -16.27
C ILE A 159 -40.23 6.00 -16.51
N MET A 160 -40.21 7.32 -16.64
CA MET A 160 -41.39 8.12 -16.98
C MET A 160 -41.51 8.26 -18.50
N ASP A 161 -42.66 7.86 -19.04
CA ASP A 161 -43.04 8.23 -20.39
C ASP A 161 -43.54 9.68 -20.40
N TRP A 162 -42.77 10.58 -20.98
CA TRP A 162 -43.10 12.01 -21.07
C TRP A 162 -44.28 12.34 -21.99
N THR A 163 -44.74 11.40 -22.82
CA THR A 163 -45.91 11.57 -23.67
C THR A 163 -47.20 11.28 -22.90
N THR A 164 -47.18 10.25 -22.07
CA THR A 164 -48.37 9.76 -21.33
C THR A 164 -48.35 10.11 -19.84
N PHE A 165 -47.23 10.61 -19.33
CA PHE A 165 -46.96 10.87 -17.91
C PHE A 165 -47.19 9.64 -17.01
N GLN A 166 -46.93 8.45 -17.55
CA GLN A 166 -47.00 7.18 -16.81
C GLN A 166 -45.60 6.67 -16.48
N ASN A 167 -45.46 6.09 -15.29
CA ASN A 167 -44.21 5.43 -14.88
C ASN A 167 -44.28 3.93 -15.15
N THR A 168 -43.24 3.41 -15.78
CA THR A 168 -42.97 1.97 -15.88
C THR A 168 -41.93 1.60 -14.85
N VAL A 169 -42.28 0.69 -13.94
CA VAL A 169 -41.40 0.20 -12.88
C VAL A 169 -40.73 -1.10 -13.32
N TYR A 170 -39.43 -1.23 -13.03
CA TYR A 170 -38.62 -2.40 -13.32
C TYR A 170 -38.23 -3.10 -12.02
N PRO A 171 -39.04 -4.05 -11.52
CA PRO A 171 -38.89 -4.60 -10.17
C PRO A 171 -37.69 -5.54 -10.00
N ASP A 172 -37.13 -6.05 -11.10
CA ASP A 172 -36.04 -7.04 -11.08
C ASP A 172 -34.65 -6.41 -10.91
N VAL A 173 -34.57 -5.08 -10.88
CA VAL A 173 -33.35 -4.29 -10.78
C VAL A 173 -33.45 -3.19 -9.72
N THR A 174 -32.30 -2.79 -9.20
CA THR A 174 -32.15 -1.70 -8.24
C THR A 174 -31.20 -0.66 -8.80
N LYS A 175 -31.51 0.63 -8.58
CA LYS A 175 -30.58 1.73 -8.84
C LYS A 175 -29.69 1.95 -7.63
N TYR A 176 -28.39 1.88 -7.84
CA TYR A 176 -27.31 2.15 -6.90
C TYR A 176 -26.71 3.52 -7.23
N THR A 177 -27.14 4.55 -6.52
CA THR A 177 -26.56 5.89 -6.60
C THR A 177 -25.25 5.92 -5.82
N ILE A 178 -24.15 5.89 -6.54
CA ILE A 178 -22.79 5.91 -6.02
C ILE A 178 -22.29 7.35 -6.04
N THR A 179 -21.95 7.91 -4.88
CA THR A 179 -21.34 9.24 -4.77
C THR A 179 -19.88 9.09 -4.38
N VAL A 180 -18.98 9.70 -5.14
CA VAL A 180 -17.53 9.72 -4.87
C VAL A 180 -17.12 11.10 -4.38
N LYS A 181 -16.35 11.14 -3.30
CA LYS A 181 -15.77 12.36 -2.71
C LYS A 181 -14.26 12.30 -2.69
N ASP A 182 -13.64 13.45 -2.92
CA ASP A 182 -12.20 13.63 -2.78
C ASP A 182 -11.76 13.63 -1.30
N PRO A 183 -10.44 13.64 -1.00
CA PRO A 183 -9.94 13.70 0.36
C PRO A 183 -10.36 14.95 1.16
N ASN A 184 -10.82 16.01 0.50
CA ASN A 184 -11.33 17.24 1.13
C ASN A 184 -12.85 17.17 1.39
N GLY A 185 -13.51 16.07 0.99
CA GLY A 185 -14.94 15.88 1.15
C GLY A 185 -15.80 16.49 0.03
N GLN A 186 -15.19 17.04 -1.03
CA GLN A 186 -15.89 17.54 -2.20
C GLN A 186 -16.38 16.38 -3.07
N GLN A 187 -17.63 16.42 -3.51
CA GLN A 187 -18.14 15.45 -4.48
C GLN A 187 -17.45 15.67 -5.84
N VAL A 188 -16.86 14.61 -6.37
CA VAL A 188 -16.15 14.60 -7.66
C VAL A 188 -16.80 13.68 -8.69
N ALA A 189 -17.68 12.77 -8.27
CA ALA A 189 -18.48 11.98 -9.20
C ALA A 189 -19.78 11.48 -8.57
N LEU A 190 -20.75 11.21 -9.43
CA LEU A 190 -22.01 10.54 -9.10
C LEU A 190 -22.34 9.56 -10.23
N PHE A 191 -22.67 8.32 -9.88
CA PHE A 191 -23.08 7.29 -10.83
C PHE A 191 -24.40 6.66 -10.40
N ASP A 192 -25.41 6.73 -11.26
CA ASP A 192 -26.68 6.03 -11.06
C ASP A 192 -26.63 4.67 -11.78
N ALA A 193 -25.94 3.70 -11.15
CA ALA A 193 -25.73 2.37 -11.71
C ALA A 193 -26.92 1.45 -11.47
N ILE A 194 -27.33 0.69 -12.47
CA ILE A 194 -28.44 -0.28 -12.40
C ILE A 194 -27.87 -1.69 -12.44
N ASN A 195 -28.26 -2.49 -11.45
CA ASN A 195 -27.88 -3.90 -11.38
C ASN A 195 -29.04 -4.72 -10.78
N GLY A 196 -28.90 -6.04 -10.76
CA GLY A 196 -29.86 -6.91 -10.08
C GLY A 196 -30.02 -6.54 -8.61
N ASN A 197 -31.14 -6.94 -8.03
CA ASN A 197 -31.49 -6.59 -6.67
C ASN A 197 -30.49 -7.11 -5.61
N SER A 198 -30.44 -6.41 -4.48
CA SER A 198 -29.74 -6.84 -3.26
C SER A 198 -28.23 -7.11 -3.39
N LYS A 199 -27.58 -6.56 -4.43
CA LYS A 199 -26.12 -6.56 -4.57
C LYS A 199 -25.46 -5.82 -3.42
N GLN A 200 -24.39 -6.40 -2.89
CA GLN A 200 -23.46 -5.68 -2.03
C GLN A 200 -22.55 -4.81 -2.91
N ALA A 201 -21.90 -3.81 -2.30
CA ALA A 201 -21.03 -2.89 -3.04
C ALA A 201 -19.97 -3.61 -3.90
N ALA A 202 -19.34 -4.66 -3.38
CA ALA A 202 -18.33 -5.45 -4.11
C ALA A 202 -18.92 -6.21 -5.32
N ASP A 203 -20.21 -6.58 -5.26
CA ASP A 203 -20.90 -7.28 -6.34
C ASP A 203 -21.33 -6.36 -7.49
N LEU A 204 -21.09 -5.04 -7.36
CA LEU A 204 -21.31 -4.06 -8.42
C LEU A 204 -20.13 -3.98 -9.40
N ALA A 205 -19.04 -4.73 -9.19
CA ALA A 205 -17.93 -4.75 -10.12
C ALA A 205 -18.35 -5.22 -11.53
N GLY A 206 -17.79 -4.59 -12.56
CA GLY A 206 -18.04 -4.87 -13.96
C GLY A 206 -18.11 -3.61 -14.82
N THR A 207 -18.39 -3.78 -16.11
CA THR A 207 -18.46 -2.67 -17.08
C THR A 207 -19.91 -2.29 -17.35
N TYR A 208 -20.23 -1.03 -17.12
CA TYR A 208 -21.56 -0.47 -17.30
C TYR A 208 -21.61 0.42 -18.54
N THR A 209 -22.72 0.34 -19.27
CA THR A 209 -22.99 1.22 -20.42
C THR A 209 -23.89 2.37 -19.99
N ILE A 210 -23.53 3.60 -20.36
CA ILE A 210 -24.33 4.79 -20.08
C ILE A 210 -25.43 4.90 -21.14
N VAL A 211 -26.69 4.99 -20.71
CA VAL A 211 -27.86 5.12 -21.59
C VAL A 211 -28.91 6.05 -20.99
N GLY A 212 -29.69 6.73 -21.84
CA GLY A 212 -30.71 7.70 -21.42
C GLY A 212 -31.84 7.07 -20.59
N ASP A 213 -32.40 5.97 -21.08
CA ASP A 213 -33.51 5.24 -20.46
C ASP A 213 -33.00 3.96 -19.80
N ALA A 214 -32.08 4.09 -18.84
CA ALA A 214 -31.48 2.92 -18.20
C ALA A 214 -32.50 2.15 -17.37
N HIS A 215 -32.65 0.85 -17.64
CA HIS A 215 -33.53 -0.05 -16.91
C HIS A 215 -33.02 -1.49 -16.79
N ASP A 216 -31.96 -1.87 -17.51
CA ASP A 216 -31.37 -3.20 -17.42
C ASP A 216 -30.14 -3.22 -16.50
N ALA A 217 -29.82 -4.40 -15.98
CA ALA A 217 -28.57 -4.59 -15.24
C ALA A 217 -27.35 -4.26 -16.12
N MET A 218 -26.29 -3.74 -15.50
CA MET A 218 -25.07 -3.26 -16.16
C MET A 218 -25.27 -2.00 -17.01
N GLN A 219 -26.29 -1.19 -16.69
CA GLN A 219 -26.48 0.13 -17.27
C GLN A 219 -26.23 1.23 -16.23
N ILE A 220 -25.87 2.42 -16.68
CA ILE A 220 -25.86 3.64 -15.87
C ILE A 220 -26.84 4.62 -16.51
N SER A 221 -27.73 5.21 -15.69
CA SER A 221 -28.61 6.29 -16.14
C SER A 221 -27.78 7.49 -16.57
N ALA A 222 -28.00 7.99 -17.77
CA ALA A 222 -27.32 9.18 -18.27
C ALA A 222 -27.62 10.41 -17.40
N GLY A 223 -26.63 11.31 -17.33
CA GLY A 223 -26.85 12.68 -16.89
C GLY A 223 -27.54 13.51 -17.97
N TYR A 224 -28.02 14.68 -17.57
CA TYR A 224 -28.73 15.60 -18.44
C TYR A 224 -28.36 17.04 -18.15
N SER A 225 -28.56 17.89 -19.16
CA SER A 225 -28.47 19.34 -19.05
C SER A 225 -29.57 19.97 -19.89
N ILE A 226 -30.33 20.89 -19.29
CA ILE A 226 -31.41 21.65 -19.90
C ILE A 226 -31.12 23.14 -19.61
N PRO A 227 -30.23 23.77 -20.41
CA PRO A 227 -29.72 25.11 -20.14
C PRO A 227 -30.81 26.18 -20.09
N ASP A 228 -31.85 26.04 -20.92
CA ASP A 228 -32.99 26.97 -20.98
C ASP A 228 -33.73 27.10 -19.65
N TYR A 229 -33.68 26.06 -18.81
CA TYR A 229 -34.27 26.04 -17.48
C TYR A 229 -33.22 26.13 -16.36
N GLY A 230 -31.93 26.24 -16.70
CA GLY A 230 -30.82 26.23 -15.74
C GLY A 230 -30.74 24.93 -14.94
N MET A 231 -31.19 23.80 -15.52
CA MET A 231 -31.28 22.51 -14.84
C MET A 231 -30.25 21.54 -15.40
N ALA A 232 -29.47 20.90 -14.55
CA ALA A 232 -28.61 19.78 -14.93
C ALA A 232 -28.50 18.79 -13.76
N GLY A 233 -28.29 17.51 -14.05
CA GLY A 233 -28.31 16.47 -13.02
C GLY A 233 -28.01 15.07 -13.55
N GLY A 234 -28.08 14.09 -12.63
CA GLY A 234 -27.80 12.69 -12.93
C GLY A 234 -26.31 12.35 -12.90
N THR A 235 -25.95 11.26 -13.58
CA THR A 235 -24.57 10.75 -13.60
C THR A 235 -23.58 11.79 -14.11
N SER A 236 -22.51 12.02 -13.34
CA SER A 236 -21.54 13.08 -13.63
C SER A 236 -20.17 12.84 -13.01
N TYR A 237 -19.17 13.59 -13.49
CA TYR A 237 -17.86 13.71 -12.85
C TYR A 237 -17.30 15.13 -12.96
N LEU A 238 -16.41 15.50 -12.05
CA LEU A 238 -15.66 16.75 -12.08
C LEU A 238 -14.41 16.55 -12.94
N ASP A 239 -14.28 17.33 -14.01
CA ASP A 239 -13.09 17.30 -14.85
C ASP A 239 -11.88 18.02 -14.21
N ASN A 240 -10.72 17.91 -14.86
CA ASN A 240 -9.49 18.53 -14.36
C ASN A 240 -9.52 20.07 -14.37
N GLY A 241 -10.48 20.68 -15.08
CA GLY A 241 -10.75 22.11 -15.05
C GLY A 241 -11.68 22.54 -13.91
N GLY A 242 -12.16 21.59 -13.09
CA GLY A 242 -13.12 21.85 -12.02
C GLY A 242 -14.55 22.06 -12.54
N THR A 243 -14.84 21.64 -13.77
CA THR A 243 -16.19 21.72 -14.36
C THR A 243 -16.90 20.39 -14.21
N MET A 244 -18.17 20.44 -13.79
CA MET A 244 -19.00 19.24 -13.72
C MET A 244 -19.46 18.84 -15.11
N GLN A 245 -19.11 17.62 -15.51
CA GLN A 245 -19.47 17.01 -16.78
C GLN A 245 -20.53 15.93 -16.54
N TYR A 246 -21.71 16.08 -17.15
CA TYR A 246 -22.78 15.09 -17.08
C TYR A 246 -22.60 14.07 -18.21
N LEU A 247 -22.67 12.78 -17.87
CA LEU A 247 -22.35 11.71 -18.80
C LEU A 247 -23.57 11.32 -19.63
N THR A 248 -23.50 11.49 -20.94
CA THR A 248 -24.63 11.18 -21.85
C THR A 248 -24.46 9.85 -22.57
N GLY A 249 -23.24 9.30 -22.60
CA GLY A 249 -22.90 8.06 -23.29
C GLY A 249 -21.51 7.55 -22.93
N GLY A 250 -21.18 6.35 -23.43
CA GLY A 250 -19.91 5.67 -23.17
C GLY A 250 -20.02 4.57 -22.10
N SER A 251 -18.91 4.29 -21.42
CA SER A 251 -18.86 3.21 -20.42
C SER A 251 -18.07 3.58 -19.17
N VAL A 252 -18.47 3.00 -18.04
CA VAL A 252 -17.76 3.07 -16.77
C VAL A 252 -17.46 1.66 -16.29
N GLU A 253 -16.18 1.35 -16.07
CA GLU A 253 -15.73 0.11 -15.47
C GLU A 253 -15.54 0.29 -13.96
N ILE A 254 -16.16 -0.58 -13.17
CA ILE A 254 -15.99 -0.69 -11.72
C ILE A 254 -15.13 -1.93 -11.44
N THR A 255 -13.98 -1.75 -10.81
CA THR A 255 -13.12 -2.85 -10.36
C THR A 255 -12.94 -2.80 -8.84
N THR A 256 -12.52 -3.93 -8.27
CA THR A 256 -12.21 -4.02 -6.85
C THR A 256 -10.82 -4.59 -6.63
N ALA A 257 -10.20 -4.18 -5.55
CA ALA A 257 -8.95 -4.74 -5.06
C ALA A 257 -9.04 -4.93 -3.54
N LYS A 258 -8.15 -5.75 -2.99
CA LYS A 258 -7.98 -5.91 -1.55
C LYS A 258 -6.80 -5.09 -1.08
N SER A 259 -7.01 -4.23 -0.08
CA SER A 259 -5.91 -3.63 0.66
C SER A 259 -5.18 -4.72 1.45
N ALA A 260 -3.97 -4.42 1.90
CA ALA A 260 -3.22 -5.35 2.72
C ALA A 260 -3.90 -5.68 4.07
N GLU A 261 -4.77 -4.79 4.55
CA GLU A 261 -5.60 -4.96 5.74
C GLU A 261 -6.91 -5.71 5.45
N GLY A 262 -7.15 -6.10 4.20
CA GLY A 262 -8.33 -6.84 3.75
C GLY A 262 -9.54 -5.97 3.38
N GLU A 263 -9.42 -4.65 3.45
CA GLU A 263 -10.45 -3.71 2.98
C GLU A 263 -10.68 -3.88 1.48
N THR A 264 -11.95 -3.87 1.04
CA THR A 264 -12.25 -3.80 -0.39
C THR A 264 -12.13 -2.34 -0.85
N LEU A 265 -11.22 -2.09 -1.78
CA LEU A 265 -11.05 -0.80 -2.43
C LEU A 265 -11.68 -0.83 -3.82
N TYR A 266 -12.30 0.26 -4.22
CA TYR A 266 -13.05 0.37 -5.47
C TYR A 266 -12.35 1.30 -6.45
N SER A 267 -12.38 0.98 -7.74
CA SER A 267 -11.85 1.86 -8.79
C SER A 267 -12.88 2.02 -9.90
N PHE A 268 -12.99 3.24 -10.43
CA PHE A 268 -13.94 3.62 -11.47
C PHE A 268 -13.17 4.22 -12.64
N LYS A 269 -13.37 3.65 -13.83
CA LYS A 269 -12.71 4.11 -15.05
C LYS A 269 -13.72 4.41 -16.14
N GLY A 270 -13.79 5.67 -16.55
CA GLY A 270 -14.63 6.11 -17.66
C GLY A 270 -13.89 6.01 -18.99
N THR A 271 -14.49 5.36 -19.99
CA THR A 271 -13.91 5.18 -21.33
C THR A 271 -14.90 5.54 -22.43
N GLY A 272 -14.44 6.32 -23.41
CA GLY A 272 -15.26 6.75 -24.55
C GLY A 272 -16.48 7.57 -24.12
N LEU A 273 -16.31 8.43 -23.09
CA LEU A 273 -17.43 9.16 -22.53
C LEU A 273 -17.86 10.29 -23.45
N GLU A 274 -19.16 10.41 -23.61
CA GLU A 274 -19.82 11.59 -24.15
C GLU A 274 -20.31 12.44 -22.98
N THR A 275 -20.09 13.74 -23.04
CA THR A 275 -20.40 14.66 -21.94
C THR A 275 -21.22 15.84 -22.38
N ILE A 276 -21.95 16.42 -21.44
CA ILE A 276 -22.58 17.72 -21.56
C ILE A 276 -22.33 18.52 -20.28
N ASP A 277 -21.97 19.80 -20.39
CA ASP A 277 -21.86 20.68 -19.23
C ASP A 277 -23.21 21.35 -18.88
N ALA A 278 -23.25 22.10 -17.78
CA ALA A 278 -24.47 22.80 -17.35
C ALA A 278 -24.94 23.90 -18.34
N ALA A 279 -24.05 24.37 -19.23
CA ALA A 279 -24.37 25.34 -20.28
C ALA A 279 -24.86 24.67 -21.57
N GLY A 280 -24.85 23.33 -21.64
CA GLY A 280 -25.28 22.56 -22.81
C GLY A 280 -24.16 22.28 -23.80
N THR A 281 -22.90 22.57 -23.45
CA THR A 281 -21.76 22.29 -24.32
C THR A 281 -21.48 20.80 -24.31
N THR A 282 -21.61 20.16 -25.48
CA THR A 282 -21.28 18.75 -25.65
C THR A 282 -19.78 18.55 -25.80
N GLY A 283 -19.26 17.44 -25.25
CA GLY A 283 -17.85 17.11 -25.31
C GLY A 283 -17.58 15.62 -25.16
N SER A 284 -16.31 15.32 -24.92
CA SER A 284 -15.82 13.98 -24.64
C SER A 284 -14.98 13.96 -23.38
N GLY A 285 -15.04 12.87 -22.62
CA GLY A 285 -14.39 12.77 -21.33
C GLY A 285 -13.68 11.44 -21.08
N ALA A 286 -12.82 11.45 -20.06
CA ALA A 286 -12.28 10.25 -19.43
C ALA A 286 -11.93 10.59 -17.98
N PHE A 287 -12.04 9.60 -17.11
CA PHE A 287 -11.59 9.69 -15.72
C PHE A 287 -11.09 8.35 -15.23
N ASN A 288 -10.27 8.37 -14.17
CA ASN A 288 -9.82 7.19 -13.48
C ASN A 288 -9.69 7.49 -11.98
N PHE A 289 -10.66 7.05 -11.20
CA PHE A 289 -10.63 7.12 -9.75
C PHE A 289 -10.21 5.76 -9.21
N MET A 290 -9.12 5.70 -8.45
CA MET A 290 -8.54 4.42 -8.01
C MET A 290 -8.56 4.29 -6.49
N PHE A 291 -8.74 3.05 -6.04
CA PHE A 291 -8.56 2.63 -4.65
C PHE A 291 -9.36 3.45 -3.63
N ILE A 292 -10.64 3.66 -3.94
CA ILE A 292 -11.61 4.42 -3.15
C ILE A 292 -12.14 3.55 -2.01
N SER A 293 -12.22 4.10 -0.81
CA SER A 293 -12.81 3.42 0.35
C SER A 293 -14.33 3.60 0.40
N LEU A 294 -15.06 2.54 0.75
CA LEU A 294 -16.49 2.62 1.01
C LEU A 294 -16.74 3.12 2.44
N VAL A 295 -17.48 4.22 2.58
CA VAL A 295 -17.95 4.71 3.89
C VAL A 295 -19.13 3.84 4.32
N LYS A 296 -19.06 3.34 5.55
CA LYS A 296 -20.10 2.54 6.19
C LYS A 296 -21.13 3.42 6.89
#